data_AF-A0A6J7QA60-F1
#
_entry.id   AF-A0A6J7QA60-F1
#
_cell.length_a   1.000
_cell.length_b   1.000
_cell.length_c   1.000
_cell.angle_alpha   90.00
_cell.angle_beta   90.00
_cell.angle_gamma   90.00
#
_symmetry.space_group_name_H-M   'P 1'
#
loop_
_entity.id
_entity.type
_entity.pdbx_description
1 polymer ?
#
loop_
_entity_poly.entity_id
_entity_poly.type
_entity_poly.pdbx_seq_one_letter_code
_entity_poly.pdbx_strand_id
1 'polypeptide(L)'
;MDIVIGATISILGTFAFNFWLSSRAESKRWDADRLRALTDARIDFQRALGRIEAMAAKHFEITQPRKRPEIVEQIVDKAWYSLEELAVLFPRAELDIKALQQSLVARVEFAFDSLENTNSHDFYTTNLKPDEKSIRDLQDRVLRKCQEIVGIK
;
A
#
# COMPACT_ATOMS: atom_id res chain seq x y z
N MET A 1 5.03 -64.67 6.29
CA MET A 1 6.03 -64.13 5.34
C MET A 1 5.61 -62.68 5.11
N ASP A 2 5.97 -61.82 6.05
CA ASP A 2 5.32 -60.54 6.33
C ASP A 2 6.31 -59.40 6.12
N ILE A 3 6.60 -59.05 4.85
CA ILE A 3 7.62 -58.03 4.52
C ILE A 3 7.10 -56.98 3.51
N VAL A 4 5.78 -56.85 3.30
CA VAL A 4 5.23 -55.87 2.34
C VAL A 4 4.67 -54.60 3.01
N ILE A 5 4.46 -54.59 4.33
CA ILE A 5 3.80 -53.47 5.03
C ILE A 5 4.78 -52.35 5.44
N GLY A 6 6.09 -52.64 5.51
CA GLY A 6 7.09 -51.67 5.99
C GLY A 6 7.52 -50.59 4.97
N ALA A 7 7.42 -50.87 3.67
CA ALA A 7 7.94 -49.97 2.63
C ALA A 7 6.94 -48.88 2.21
N THR A 8 5.64 -49.12 2.31
CA THR A 8 4.60 -48.16 1.91
C THR A 8 4.37 -47.04 2.93
N ILE A 9 4.59 -47.30 4.23
CA ILE A 9 4.47 -46.29 5.29
C ILE A 9 5.59 -45.24 5.22
N SER A 10 6.81 -45.62 4.84
CA SER A 10 7.94 -44.69 4.70
C SER A 10 7.78 -43.71 3.54
N ILE A 11 7.20 -44.15 2.41
CA ILE A 11 7.01 -43.28 1.24
C ILE A 11 5.92 -42.23 1.53
N LEU A 12 4.78 -42.64 2.10
CA LEU A 12 3.71 -41.71 2.50
C LEU A 12 4.15 -40.70 3.57
N GLY A 13 4.95 -41.13 4.55
CA GLY A 13 5.51 -40.24 5.57
C GLY A 13 6.47 -39.19 5.00
N THR A 14 7.28 -39.58 4.00
CA THR A 14 8.24 -38.67 3.35
C THR A 14 7.54 -37.66 2.44
N PHE A 15 6.47 -38.07 1.74
CA PHE A 15 5.64 -37.16 0.95
C PHE A 15 4.87 -36.15 1.83
N ALA A 16 4.28 -36.59 2.93
CA ALA A 16 3.58 -35.69 3.86
C ALA A 16 4.54 -34.71 4.54
N PHE A 17 5.75 -35.16 4.89
CA PHE A 17 6.80 -34.31 5.46
C PHE A 17 7.35 -33.30 4.45
N ASN A 18 7.61 -33.70 3.20
CA ASN A 18 8.02 -32.79 2.14
C ASN A 18 6.91 -31.80 1.77
N PHE A 19 5.65 -32.24 1.72
CA PHE A 19 4.51 -31.35 1.51
C PHE A 19 4.33 -30.36 2.66
N TRP A 20 4.51 -30.79 3.91
CA TRP A 20 4.45 -29.91 5.08
C TRP A 20 5.62 -28.92 5.12
N LEU A 21 6.85 -29.35 4.80
CA LEU A 21 8.00 -28.46 4.68
C LEU A 21 7.84 -27.48 3.51
N SER A 22 7.34 -27.94 2.37
CA SER A 22 7.01 -27.10 1.21
C SER A 22 5.95 -26.07 1.59
N SER A 23 4.84 -26.51 2.20
CA SER A 23 3.75 -25.64 2.67
C SER A 23 4.25 -24.60 3.68
N ARG A 24 5.17 -24.98 4.57
CA ARG A 24 5.73 -24.07 5.58
C ARG A 24 6.79 -23.12 5.00
N ALA A 25 7.56 -23.56 4.02
CA ALA A 25 8.49 -22.70 3.28
C ALA A 25 7.73 -21.72 2.40
N GLU A 26 6.65 -22.19 1.77
CA GLU A 26 5.75 -21.39 0.95
C GLU A 26 5.01 -20.36 1.81
N SER A 27 4.45 -20.74 2.97
CA SER A 27 3.82 -19.78 3.88
C SER A 27 4.78 -18.67 4.30
N LYS A 28 6.03 -19.01 4.68
CA LYS A 28 7.05 -18.02 5.03
C LYS A 28 7.42 -17.09 3.88
N ARG A 29 7.43 -17.60 2.64
CA ARG A 29 7.67 -16.80 1.44
C ARG A 29 6.51 -15.84 1.19
N TRP A 30 5.27 -16.33 1.27
CA TRP A 30 4.06 -15.51 1.16
C TRP A 30 4.02 -14.40 2.22
N ASP A 31 4.47 -14.68 3.45
CA ASP A 31 4.57 -13.69 4.51
C ASP A 31 5.66 -12.63 4.22
N ALA A 32 6.80 -13.04 3.66
CA ALA A 32 7.85 -12.11 3.25
C ALA A 32 7.42 -11.20 2.08
N ASP A 33 6.73 -11.75 1.08
CA ASP A 33 6.21 -11.00 -0.07
C ASP A 33 5.11 -10.01 0.39
N ARG A 34 4.23 -10.45 1.29
CA ARG A 34 3.22 -9.59 1.96
C ARG A 34 3.83 -8.44 2.75
N LEU A 35 4.88 -8.70 3.52
CA LEU A 35 5.58 -7.67 4.30
C LEU A 35 6.31 -6.67 3.40
N ARG A 36 6.89 -7.15 2.29
CA ARG A 36 7.51 -6.29 1.28
C ARG A 36 6.44 -5.38 0.66
N ALA A 37 5.33 -5.93 0.17
CA ALA A 37 4.25 -5.14 -0.42
C ALA A 37 3.68 -4.09 0.54
N LEU A 38 3.49 -4.44 1.82
CA LEU A 38 3.09 -3.48 2.86
C LEU A 38 4.10 -2.34 3.03
N THR A 39 5.39 -2.68 3.04
CA THR A 39 6.47 -1.70 3.19
C THR A 39 6.56 -0.78 1.98
N ASP A 40 6.53 -1.34 0.78
CA ASP A 40 6.62 -0.60 -0.49
C ASP A 40 5.42 0.32 -0.68
N ALA A 41 4.20 -0.18 -0.43
CA ALA A 41 2.98 0.63 -0.47
C ALA A 41 3.03 1.81 0.50
N ARG A 42 3.51 1.60 1.72
CA ARG A 42 3.66 2.68 2.71
C ARG A 42 4.68 3.72 2.27
N ILE A 43 5.85 3.28 1.78
CA ILE A 43 6.92 4.18 1.33
C ILE A 43 6.44 5.01 0.14
N ASP A 44 5.85 4.38 -0.87
CA ASP A 44 5.41 5.05 -2.08
C ASP A 44 4.26 6.01 -1.79
N PHE A 45 3.31 5.64 -0.92
CA PHE A 45 2.25 6.53 -0.47
C PHE A 45 2.80 7.80 0.22
N GLN A 46 3.73 7.65 1.17
CA GLN A 46 4.34 8.78 1.87
C GLN A 46 5.15 9.68 0.92
N ARG A 47 5.85 9.08 -0.05
CA ARG A 47 6.55 9.83 -1.10
C ARG A 47 5.59 10.62 -1.98
N ALA A 48 4.46 10.03 -2.36
CA ALA A 48 3.43 10.71 -3.13
C ALA A 48 2.87 11.92 -2.37
N LEU A 49 2.49 11.73 -1.09
CA LEU A 49 2.03 12.84 -0.25
C LEU A 49 3.05 13.97 -0.16
N GLY A 50 4.30 13.66 0.18
CA GLY A 50 5.34 14.68 0.29
C GLY A 50 5.62 15.41 -1.03
N ARG A 51 5.44 14.75 -2.18
CA ARG A 51 5.60 15.38 -3.50
C ARG A 51 4.43 16.27 -3.87
N ILE A 52 3.20 15.88 -3.53
CA ILE A 52 2.01 16.73 -3.69
C ILE A 52 2.16 18.00 -2.84
N GLU A 53 2.59 17.86 -1.59
CA GLU A 53 2.79 18.98 -0.67
C GLU A 53 3.95 19.89 -1.11
N ALA A 54 5.08 19.32 -1.55
CA ALA A 54 6.18 20.11 -2.08
C ALA A 54 5.82 20.84 -3.39
N MET A 55 5.00 20.21 -4.23
CA MET A 55 4.45 20.82 -5.44
C MET A 55 3.55 22.00 -5.07
N ALA A 56 2.60 21.79 -4.16
CA ALA A 56 1.74 22.83 -3.63
C ALA A 56 2.60 24.01 -3.14
N ALA A 57 3.49 23.80 -2.18
CA ALA A 57 4.33 24.85 -1.61
C ALA A 57 5.16 25.63 -2.66
N LYS A 58 5.84 24.92 -3.58
CA LYS A 58 6.73 25.54 -4.58
C LYS A 58 5.98 26.30 -5.68
N HIS A 59 4.80 25.82 -6.08
CA HIS A 59 4.04 26.43 -7.17
C HIS A 59 3.08 27.54 -6.70
N PHE A 60 2.84 27.68 -5.39
CA PHE A 60 2.22 28.90 -4.86
C PHE A 60 3.18 30.10 -4.84
N GLU A 61 4.51 29.88 -4.87
CA GLU A 61 5.52 30.95 -4.95
C GLU A 61 5.77 31.45 -6.38
N ILE A 62 5.53 30.60 -7.39
CA ILE A 62 5.82 30.89 -8.80
C ILE A 62 4.52 30.73 -9.57
N THR A 63 4.02 31.82 -10.12
CA THR A 63 2.84 31.82 -11.01
C THR A 63 3.05 30.82 -12.17
N GLN A 64 2.45 29.63 -12.02
CA GLN A 64 2.27 28.49 -12.96
C GLN A 64 3.10 27.21 -12.71
N PRO A 65 2.43 26.05 -12.94
CA PRO A 65 2.26 25.50 -14.28
C PRO A 65 0.79 25.19 -14.62
N ARG A 66 0.37 25.46 -15.87
CA ARG A 66 -0.94 25.07 -16.44
C ARG A 66 -1.07 23.57 -16.75
N LYS A 67 -0.07 22.76 -16.39
CA LYS A 67 -0.03 21.30 -16.60
C LYS A 67 0.45 20.61 -15.32
N ARG A 68 -0.15 19.47 -15.03
CA ARG A 68 0.29 18.59 -13.94
C ARG A 68 1.74 18.18 -14.18
N PRO A 69 2.67 18.33 -13.20
CA PRO A 69 4.04 17.90 -13.40
C PRO A 69 4.08 16.38 -13.56
N GLU A 70 4.65 15.89 -14.67
CA GLU A 70 4.75 14.45 -14.98
C GLU A 70 5.39 13.65 -13.83
N ILE A 71 6.34 14.26 -13.12
CA ILE A 71 7.00 13.64 -11.95
C ILE A 71 6.00 13.36 -10.83
N VAL A 72 5.02 14.24 -10.60
CA VAL A 72 4.00 14.04 -9.56
C VAL A 72 3.03 12.94 -9.99
N GLU A 73 2.61 12.94 -11.26
CA GLU A 73 1.73 11.89 -11.80
C GLU A 73 2.38 10.51 -11.70
N GLN A 74 3.64 10.36 -12.12
CA GLN A 74 4.37 9.09 -12.02
C GLN A 74 4.48 8.56 -10.58
N ILE A 75 4.71 9.45 -9.61
CA ILE A 75 4.85 9.06 -8.21
C ILE A 75 3.49 8.68 -7.60
N VAL A 76 2.43 9.38 -7.98
CA VAL A 76 1.06 9.07 -7.56
C VAL A 76 0.62 7.73 -8.16
N ASP A 77 0.84 7.51 -9.46
CA ASP A 77 0.54 6.23 -10.13
C ASP A 77 1.30 5.08 -9.49
N LYS A 78 2.58 5.28 -9.15
CA LYS A 78 3.34 4.27 -8.43
C LYS A 78 2.72 3.95 -7.07
N ALA A 79 2.37 4.96 -6.28
CA ALA A 79 1.73 4.76 -4.99
C ALA A 79 0.37 4.06 -5.11
N TRP A 80 -0.38 4.39 -6.16
CA TRP A 80 -1.64 3.73 -6.51
C TRP A 80 -1.38 2.24 -6.76
N TYR A 81 -0.53 1.87 -7.72
CA TYR A 81 -0.26 0.47 -8.02
C TYR A 81 0.28 -0.32 -6.82
N SER A 82 1.14 0.27 -5.99
CA SER A 82 1.63 -0.38 -4.77
C SER A 82 0.49 -0.64 -3.76
N LEU A 83 -0.49 0.27 -3.66
CA LEU A 83 -1.69 0.02 -2.86
C LEU A 83 -2.60 -1.04 -3.49
N GLU A 84 -2.72 -1.09 -4.82
CA GLU A 84 -3.52 -2.10 -5.50
C GLU A 84 -2.94 -3.51 -5.29
N GLU A 85 -1.62 -3.65 -5.39
CA GLU A 85 -0.92 -4.89 -5.03
C GLU A 85 -1.20 -5.29 -3.57
N LEU A 86 -1.18 -4.33 -2.66
CA LEU A 86 -1.53 -4.56 -1.26
C LEU A 86 -2.97 -5.04 -1.09
N ALA A 87 -3.93 -4.50 -1.84
CA ALA A 87 -5.33 -4.92 -1.79
C ALA A 87 -5.51 -6.37 -2.26
N VAL A 88 -4.78 -6.78 -3.30
CA VAL A 88 -4.77 -8.16 -3.79
C VAL A 88 -4.21 -9.13 -2.73
N LEU A 89 -3.13 -8.74 -2.05
CA LEU A 89 -2.48 -9.56 -1.03
C LEU A 89 -3.24 -9.60 0.30
N PHE A 90 -4.03 -8.56 0.60
CA PHE A 90 -4.80 -8.41 1.83
C PHE A 90 -6.27 -8.03 1.57
N PRO A 91 -7.12 -8.96 1.09
CA PRO A 91 -8.51 -8.66 0.75
C PRO A 91 -9.34 -8.08 1.92
N ARG A 92 -8.99 -8.41 3.18
CA ARG A 92 -9.66 -7.85 4.37
C ARG A 92 -9.42 -6.34 4.55
N ALA A 93 -8.31 -5.84 4.01
CA ALA A 93 -7.93 -4.43 4.05
C ALA A 93 -8.36 -3.65 2.80
N GLU A 94 -8.89 -4.34 1.76
CA GLU A 94 -9.22 -3.75 0.45
C GLU A 94 -10.05 -2.46 0.55
N LEU A 95 -11.06 -2.42 1.42
CA LEU A 95 -11.92 -1.23 1.56
C LEU A 95 -11.16 -0.01 2.11
N ASP A 96 -10.30 -0.20 3.12
CA ASP A 96 -9.49 0.90 3.67
C ASP A 96 -8.37 1.29 2.69
N ILE A 97 -7.84 0.32 1.94
CA ILE A 97 -6.85 0.56 0.89
C ILE A 97 -7.47 1.41 -0.24
N LYS A 98 -8.69 1.08 -0.67
CA LYS A 98 -9.46 1.91 -1.62
C LYS A 98 -9.71 3.32 -1.13
N ALA A 99 -9.98 3.49 0.16
CA ALA A 99 -10.10 4.82 0.74
C ALA A 99 -8.76 5.60 0.72
N LEU A 100 -7.62 4.92 0.95
CA LEU A 100 -6.29 5.55 0.79
C LEU A 100 -6.02 5.96 -0.66
N GLN A 101 -6.41 5.13 -1.63
CA GLN A 101 -6.24 5.41 -3.06
C GLN A 101 -7.08 6.62 -3.48
N GLN A 102 -8.34 6.69 -3.04
CA GLN A 102 -9.21 7.86 -3.23
C GLN A 102 -8.62 9.11 -2.56
N SER A 103 -7.99 8.96 -1.39
CA SER A 103 -7.35 10.11 -0.71
C SER A 103 -6.18 10.69 -1.51
N LEU A 104 -5.40 9.86 -2.22
CA LEU A 104 -4.34 10.33 -3.10
C LEU A 104 -4.90 11.15 -4.25
N VAL A 105 -5.88 10.60 -4.96
CA VAL A 105 -6.52 11.29 -6.10
C VAL A 105 -7.13 12.62 -5.67
N ALA A 106 -7.89 12.62 -4.57
CA ALA A 106 -8.52 13.82 -4.04
C ALA A 106 -7.50 14.89 -3.65
N ARG A 107 -6.36 14.52 -3.04
CA ARG A 107 -5.30 15.47 -2.68
C ARG A 107 -4.61 16.06 -3.89
N VAL A 108 -4.34 15.25 -4.92
CA VAL A 108 -3.78 15.74 -6.18
C VAL A 108 -4.72 16.74 -6.83
N GLU A 109 -6.00 16.38 -6.98
CA GLU A 109 -7.02 17.24 -7.56
C GLU A 109 -7.15 18.54 -6.78
N PHE A 110 -7.24 18.46 -5.45
CA PHE A 110 -7.39 19.64 -4.61
C PHE A 110 -6.15 20.55 -4.61
N ALA A 111 -4.94 19.97 -4.70
CA ALA A 111 -3.72 20.76 -4.84
C ALA A 111 -3.71 21.54 -6.16
N PHE A 112 -4.13 20.92 -7.27
CA PHE A 112 -4.24 21.59 -8.56
C PHE A 112 -5.34 22.64 -8.58
N ASP A 113 -6.53 22.30 -8.07
CA ASP A 113 -7.65 23.23 -7.99
C ASP A 113 -7.32 24.46 -7.15
N SER A 114 -6.64 24.25 -6.01
CA SER A 114 -6.17 25.33 -5.15
C SER A 114 -5.12 26.22 -5.83
N LEU A 115 -4.25 25.65 -6.66
CA LEU A 115 -3.27 26.40 -7.47
C LEU A 115 -3.95 27.22 -8.57
N GLU A 116 -4.95 26.65 -9.25
CA GLU A 116 -5.63 27.30 -10.38
C GLU A 116 -6.62 28.38 -9.95
N ASN A 117 -7.43 28.11 -8.93
CA ASN A 117 -8.57 28.95 -8.56
C ASN A 117 -8.25 29.95 -7.44
N THR A 118 -7.47 29.53 -6.44
CA THR A 118 -7.23 30.33 -5.23
C THR A 118 -5.80 30.88 -5.18
N ASN A 119 -4.85 30.20 -5.81
CA ASN A 119 -3.41 30.46 -5.75
C ASN A 119 -2.92 30.77 -4.31
N SER A 120 -3.42 29.99 -3.33
CA SER A 120 -3.10 30.17 -1.92
C SER A 120 -2.74 28.84 -1.25
N HIS A 121 -1.52 28.78 -0.71
CA HIS A 121 -1.06 27.65 0.09
C HIS A 121 -1.82 27.52 1.42
N ASP A 122 -2.17 28.66 2.03
CA ASP A 122 -2.94 28.68 3.28
C ASP A 122 -4.36 28.12 3.06
N PHE A 123 -4.97 28.43 1.92
CA PHE A 123 -6.25 27.83 1.54
C PHE A 123 -6.14 26.32 1.35
N TYR A 124 -5.10 25.86 0.64
CA TYR A 124 -4.84 24.43 0.45
C TYR A 124 -4.68 23.70 1.79
N THR A 125 -3.80 24.18 2.66
CA THR A 125 -3.52 23.52 3.95
C THR A 125 -4.72 23.53 4.90
N THR A 126 -5.54 24.58 4.89
CA THR A 126 -6.70 24.71 5.79
C THR A 126 -7.89 23.87 5.33
N ASN A 127 -8.06 23.66 4.02
CA ASN A 127 -9.24 23.00 3.46
C ASN A 127 -8.98 21.57 2.96
N LEU A 128 -7.74 21.06 3.12
CA LEU A 128 -7.35 19.72 2.70
C LEU A 128 -8.20 18.65 3.39
N LYS A 129 -8.95 17.88 2.58
CA LYS A 129 -9.72 16.72 3.04
C LYS A 129 -9.44 15.51 2.13
N PRO A 130 -9.26 14.30 2.69
CA PRO A 130 -9.13 14.00 4.12
C PRO A 130 -7.88 14.62 4.75
N ASP A 131 -8.04 15.06 6.00
CA ASP A 131 -6.94 15.66 6.78
C ASP A 131 -5.87 14.61 7.13
N GLU A 132 -4.72 15.07 7.60
CA GLU A 132 -3.60 14.18 7.93
C GLU A 132 -3.98 13.13 8.98
N LYS A 133 -4.81 13.51 9.95
CA LYS A 133 -5.32 12.61 10.99
C LYS A 133 -6.14 11.48 10.39
N SER A 134 -7.10 11.79 9.50
CA SER A 134 -7.94 10.79 8.85
C SER A 134 -7.13 9.81 8.01
N ILE A 135 -6.09 10.30 7.32
CA ILE A 135 -5.17 9.44 6.56
C ILE A 135 -4.38 8.52 7.49
N ARG A 136 -3.89 9.05 8.61
CA ARG A 136 -3.15 8.24 9.60
C ARG A 136 -4.04 7.15 10.19
N ASP A 137 -5.28 7.48 10.55
CA ASP A 137 -6.25 6.52 11.06
C ASP A 137 -6.55 5.41 10.02
N LEU A 138 -6.62 5.76 8.73
CA LEU A 138 -6.75 4.79 7.63
C LEU A 138 -5.52 3.89 7.51
N GLN A 139 -4.31 4.46 7.54
CA GLN A 139 -3.05 3.71 7.50
C GLN A 139 -2.94 2.72 8.67
N ASP A 140 -3.33 3.14 9.87
CA ASP A 140 -3.29 2.29 11.06
C ASP A 140 -4.29 1.13 10.98
N ARG A 141 -5.48 1.36 10.39
CA ARG A 141 -6.45 0.29 10.14
C ARG A 141 -5.94 -0.72 9.11
N VAL A 142 -5.35 -0.24 8.01
CA VAL A 142 -4.72 -1.12 7.00
C VAL A 142 -3.61 -1.93 7.64
N LEU A 143 -2.72 -1.29 8.40
CA LEU A 143 -1.60 -1.94 9.08
C LEU A 143 -2.10 -3.04 10.02
N ARG A 144 -3.10 -2.74 10.87
CA ARG A 144 -3.67 -3.72 11.80
C ARG A 144 -4.24 -4.93 11.09
N LYS A 145 -5.03 -4.71 10.03
CA LYS A 145 -5.61 -5.79 9.22
C LYS A 145 -4.55 -6.63 8.52
N CYS A 146 -3.45 -6.01 8.08
CA CYS A 146 -2.32 -6.73 7.49
C CYS A 146 -1.57 -7.56 8.54
N GLN A 147 -1.31 -7.00 9.72
CA GLN A 147 -0.66 -7.68 10.85
C GLN A 147 -1.44 -8.91 11.33
N GLU A 148 -2.77 -8.81 11.40
CA GLU A 148 -3.66 -9.93 11.75
C GLU A 148 -3.52 -11.12 10.78
N ILE A 149 -3.26 -10.86 9.50
CA ILE A 149 -3.12 -11.90 8.46
C ILE A 149 -1.73 -12.55 8.51
N VAL A 150 -0.67 -11.78 8.77
CA VAL A 150 0.71 -12.29 8.85
C VAL A 150 1.01 -12.91 10.24
N GLY A 151 0.09 -12.76 11.20
CA GLY A 151 0.25 -13.31 12.56
C GLY A 151 1.28 -12.57 13.42
N ILE A 152 1.58 -11.32 13.08
CA ILE A 152 2.48 -10.45 13.84
C ILE A 152 1.63 -9.73 14.90
N LYS A 153 1.97 -9.92 16.18
CA LYS A 153 1.37 -9.21 17.32
C LYS A 153 2.22 -8.01 17.73
#